data_AF-A0A2R8BRR7-F1
#
_entry.id   AF-A0A2R8BRR7-F1
#
_cell.length_a   1.000
_cell.length_b   1.000
_cell.length_c   1.000
_cell.angle_alpha   90.00
_cell.angle_beta   90.00
_cell.angle_gamma   90.00
#
_symmetry.space_group_name_H-M   'P 1'
#
loop_
_entity.id
_entity.type
_entity.pdbx_description
1 polymer ?
#
loop_
_entity_poly.entity_id
_entity_poly.type
_entity_poly.pdbx_seq_one_letter_code
_entity_poly.pdbx_strand_id
1 'polypeptide(L)'
;MIPRATVAAALDLPADTDALPEGDLPVDRLARRMLDAMARPDTDETNLWTLDLFHHLCRSAPDLALDTVLAMLDAAPDSAAEIGAGPLTDLMTASGAEVIDRIEGDDRPALTDALREVDATTFEHPFLRARIEAAQG
;
A
#
# COMPACT_ATOMS: atom_id res chain seq x y z
N MET A 1 -7.28 -5.21 10.40
CA MET A 1 -8.62 -4.90 9.86
C MET A 1 -8.68 -3.40 9.60
N ILE A 2 -9.27 -2.97 8.49
CA ILE A 2 -9.41 -1.56 8.11
C ILE A 2 -10.79 -1.08 8.59
N PRO A 3 -10.87 -0.07 9.45
CA PRO A 3 -12.14 0.39 9.99
C PRO A 3 -13.13 0.78 8.90
N ARG A 4 -14.41 0.40 9.04
CA ARG A 4 -15.47 0.81 8.10
C ARG A 4 -15.52 2.33 7.89
N ALA A 5 -15.32 3.11 8.95
CA ALA A 5 -15.29 4.56 8.88
C ALA A 5 -14.13 5.09 8.02
N THR A 6 -12.97 4.42 8.03
CA THR A 6 -11.84 4.75 7.15
C THR A 6 -12.18 4.46 5.69
N VAL A 7 -12.86 3.34 5.41
CA VAL A 7 -13.35 3.03 4.06
C VAL A 7 -14.38 4.06 3.59
N ALA A 8 -15.31 4.47 4.46
CA ALA A 8 -16.27 5.52 4.14
C ALA A 8 -15.60 6.85 3.82
N ALA A 9 -14.63 7.27 4.65
CA ALA A 9 -13.88 8.51 4.45
C ALA A 9 -13.06 8.49 3.14
N ALA A 10 -12.47 7.35 2.78
CA ALA A 10 -11.72 7.21 1.54
C ALA A 10 -12.59 7.34 0.28
N LEU A 11 -13.88 7.03 0.40
CA LEU A 11 -14.85 7.05 -0.70
C LEU A 11 -15.74 8.30 -0.69
N ASP A 12 -15.38 9.30 0.13
CA ASP A 12 -16.18 10.51 0.35
C ASP A 12 -17.65 10.22 0.75
N LEU A 13 -17.86 9.12 1.49
CA LEU A 13 -19.16 8.74 2.01
C LEU A 13 -19.36 9.24 3.44
N PRO A 14 -20.61 9.54 3.85
CA PRO A 14 -20.93 9.83 5.25
C PRO A 14 -20.52 8.67 6.18
N ALA A 15 -20.09 9.01 7.40
CA ALA A 15 -19.65 8.01 8.39
C ALA A 15 -20.77 7.02 8.78
N ASP A 16 -22.03 7.42 8.65
CA ASP A 16 -23.25 6.63 8.90
C ASP A 16 -23.83 5.99 7.62
N THR A 17 -23.08 5.97 6.52
CA THR A 17 -23.52 5.37 5.25
C THR A 17 -23.93 3.90 5.39
N ASP A 18 -25.01 3.52 4.72
CA ASP A 18 -25.46 2.13 4.54
C ASP A 18 -24.95 1.52 3.21
N ALA A 19 -24.26 2.31 2.37
CA ALA A 19 -23.75 1.88 1.07
C ALA A 19 -22.58 0.88 1.15
N LEU A 20 -21.95 0.72 2.33
CA LEU A 20 -20.86 -0.22 2.54
C LEU A 20 -21.35 -1.53 3.19
N PRO A 21 -20.70 -2.69 2.91
CA PRO A 21 -20.98 -3.95 3.61
C PRO A 21 -20.65 -3.87 5.10
N GLU A 22 -21.51 -4.43 5.96
CA GLU A 22 -21.31 -4.40 7.41
C GLU A 22 -19.93 -4.93 7.85
N GLY A 23 -19.38 -4.29 8.89
CA GLY A 23 -18.08 -4.64 9.48
C GLY A 23 -16.88 -3.96 8.84
N ASP A 24 -15.71 -4.23 9.43
CA ASP A 24 -14.43 -3.73 8.95
C ASP A 24 -13.93 -4.52 7.75
N LEU A 25 -13.14 -3.88 6.88
CA LEU A 25 -12.55 -4.52 5.71
C LEU A 25 -11.28 -5.30 6.12
N PRO A 26 -11.17 -6.61 5.85
CA PRO A 26 -9.91 -7.32 6.07
C PRO A 26 -8.78 -6.79 5.18
N VAL A 27 -7.57 -6.66 5.74
CA VAL A 27 -6.38 -6.22 5.01
C VAL A 27 -6.10 -7.18 3.85
N ASP A 28 -6.12 -8.49 4.09
CA ASP A 28 -5.94 -9.51 3.04
C ASP A 28 -6.94 -9.39 1.89
N ARG A 29 -8.15 -8.89 2.18
CA ARG A 29 -9.17 -8.68 1.15
C ARG A 29 -8.82 -7.48 0.28
N LEU A 30 -8.31 -6.40 0.88
CA LEU A 30 -7.80 -5.26 0.12
C LEU A 30 -6.56 -5.65 -0.69
N ALA A 31 -5.61 -6.38 -0.09
CA ALA A 31 -4.40 -6.86 -0.76
C ALA A 31 -4.71 -7.69 -2.02
N ARG A 32 -5.64 -8.65 -1.93
CA ARG A 32 -6.08 -9.43 -3.10
C ARG A 32 -6.70 -8.56 -4.19
N ARG A 33 -7.50 -7.55 -3.81
CA ARG A 33 -8.09 -6.61 -4.77
C ARG A 33 -7.04 -5.71 -5.43
N MET A 34 -6.02 -5.27 -4.69
CA MET A 34 -4.90 -4.53 -5.24
C MET A 34 -4.13 -5.36 -6.28
N LEU A 35 -3.85 -6.64 -5.98
CA LEU A 35 -3.23 -7.57 -6.93
C LEU A 35 -4.11 -7.77 -8.18
N ASP A 36 -5.43 -7.94 -8.00
CA ASP A 36 -6.38 -8.03 -9.11
C ASP A 36 -6.39 -6.76 -9.97
N ALA A 37 -6.30 -5.59 -9.36
CA ALA A 37 -6.26 -4.29 -10.03
C ALA A 37 -4.97 -4.10 -10.83
N MET A 38 -3.82 -4.48 -10.26
CA MET A 38 -2.52 -4.47 -10.95
C MET A 38 -2.50 -5.41 -12.17
N ALA A 39 -3.11 -6.59 -12.05
CA ALA A 39 -3.16 -7.56 -13.14
C ALA A 39 -4.10 -7.14 -14.29
N ARG A 40 -5.05 -6.24 -14.02
CA ARG A 40 -6.11 -5.84 -14.96
C ARG A 40 -6.40 -4.33 -14.88
N PRO A 41 -5.44 -3.47 -15.25
CA PRO A 41 -5.57 -2.02 -15.10
C PRO A 41 -6.70 -1.44 -15.97
N ASP A 42 -7.05 -2.08 -17.08
CA ASP A 42 -8.01 -1.57 -18.08
C ASP A 42 -9.48 -1.94 -17.79
N THR A 43 -9.79 -2.61 -16.68
CA THR A 43 -11.14 -3.11 -16.44
C THR A 43 -11.67 -2.70 -15.07
N ASP A 44 -12.75 -1.90 -15.11
CA ASP A 44 -13.78 -1.76 -14.08
C ASP A 44 -13.60 -0.63 -13.04
N GLU A 45 -14.69 0.11 -12.77
CA GLU A 45 -14.78 1.13 -11.71
C GLU A 45 -14.39 0.55 -10.33
N THR A 46 -14.54 -0.77 -10.18
CA THR A 46 -14.13 -1.53 -8.99
C THR A 46 -12.62 -1.41 -8.68
N ASN A 47 -11.78 -1.28 -9.70
CA ASN A 47 -10.34 -1.14 -9.51
C ASN A 47 -9.97 0.29 -9.10
N LEU A 48 -10.74 1.30 -9.53
CA LEU A 48 -10.51 2.70 -9.17
C LEU A 48 -10.71 2.95 -7.68
N TRP A 49 -11.85 2.52 -7.10
CA TRP A 49 -12.05 2.74 -5.65
C TRP A 49 -11.06 1.94 -4.79
N THR A 50 -10.56 0.82 -5.29
CA THR A 50 -9.53 0.02 -4.60
C THR A 50 -8.23 0.82 -4.49
N LEU A 51 -7.82 1.47 -5.59
CA LEU A 51 -6.66 2.35 -5.63
C LEU A 51 -6.88 3.60 -4.78
N ASP A 52 -8.05 4.24 -4.90
CA ASP A 52 -8.40 5.43 -4.10
C ASP A 52 -8.35 5.14 -2.60
N LEU A 53 -8.89 3.99 -2.18
CA LEU A 53 -8.80 3.53 -0.79
C LEU A 53 -7.34 3.34 -0.37
N PHE A 54 -6.54 2.64 -1.17
CA PHE A 54 -5.13 2.42 -0.84
C PHE A 54 -4.36 3.75 -0.74
N HIS A 55 -4.52 4.65 -1.70
CA HIS A 55 -3.91 5.98 -1.67
C HIS A 55 -4.39 6.84 -0.50
N HIS A 56 -5.66 6.71 -0.11
CA HIS A 56 -6.16 7.34 1.11
C HIS A 56 -5.43 6.78 2.33
N LEU A 57 -5.31 5.46 2.46
CA LEU A 57 -4.58 4.82 3.57
C LEU A 57 -3.12 5.25 3.59
N CYS A 58 -2.45 5.35 2.44
CA CYS A 58 -1.07 5.84 2.37
C CYS A 58 -0.90 7.20 3.06
N ARG A 59 -1.92 8.06 3.06
CA ARG A 59 -1.87 9.40 3.68
C ARG A 59 -2.46 9.46 5.09
N SER A 60 -3.50 8.69 5.39
CA SER A 60 -4.28 8.82 6.63
C SER A 60 -4.07 7.70 7.64
N ALA A 61 -3.58 6.55 7.19
CA ALA A 61 -3.32 5.37 8.01
C ALA A 61 -2.17 4.54 7.39
N PRO A 62 -0.95 5.08 7.33
CA PRO A 62 0.15 4.48 6.58
C PRO A 62 0.57 3.10 7.11
N ASP A 63 0.34 2.81 8.40
CA ASP A 63 0.49 1.47 8.94
C ASP A 63 -0.43 0.43 8.27
N LEU A 64 -1.69 0.80 7.99
CA LEU A 64 -2.64 -0.10 7.31
C LEU A 64 -2.31 -0.24 5.82
N ALA A 65 -1.78 0.81 5.20
CA ALA A 65 -1.25 0.74 3.84
C ALA A 65 -0.03 -0.20 3.77
N LEU A 66 0.91 -0.08 4.71
CA LEU A 66 2.05 -1.00 4.81
C LEU A 66 1.57 -2.45 5.03
N ASP A 67 0.65 -2.68 5.97
CA ASP A 67 0.09 -4.01 6.21
C ASP A 67 -0.56 -4.58 4.94
N THR A 68 -1.17 -3.74 4.11
CA THR A 68 -1.72 -4.14 2.80
C THR A 68 -0.63 -4.54 1.82
N VAL A 69 0.45 -3.76 1.71
CA VAL A 69 1.61 -4.11 0.86
C VAL A 69 2.26 -5.42 1.31
N LEU A 70 2.47 -5.60 2.61
CA LEU A 70 3.04 -6.85 3.14
C LEU A 70 2.14 -8.05 2.86
N ALA A 71 0.81 -7.90 3.01
CA ALA A 71 -0.14 -8.94 2.64
C ALA A 71 -0.17 -9.23 1.14
N MET A 72 0.12 -8.25 0.27
CA MET A 72 0.29 -8.47 -1.17
C MET A 72 1.54 -9.30 -1.45
N LEU A 73 2.66 -8.99 -0.80
CA LEU A 73 3.92 -9.74 -0.92
C LEU A 73 3.80 -11.17 -0.39
N ASP A 74 3.07 -11.37 0.71
CA ASP A 74 2.80 -12.70 1.26
C ASP A 74 1.91 -13.53 0.31
N ALA A 75 0.98 -12.89 -0.41
CA ALA A 75 0.07 -13.55 -1.34
C ALA A 75 0.65 -13.80 -2.74
N ALA A 76 1.53 -12.92 -3.21
CA ALA A 76 2.12 -12.94 -4.54
C ALA A 76 3.60 -12.49 -4.51
N PRO A 77 4.50 -13.27 -3.89
CA PRO A 77 5.91 -12.90 -3.76
C PRO A 77 6.60 -12.76 -5.12
N ASP A 78 6.16 -13.53 -6.13
CA ASP A 78 6.68 -13.44 -7.50
C ASP A 78 6.35 -12.10 -8.19
N SER A 79 5.41 -11.31 -7.64
CA SER A 79 5.05 -9.98 -8.10
C SER A 79 5.73 -8.86 -7.30
N ALA A 80 6.76 -9.18 -6.52
CA ALA A 80 7.46 -8.22 -5.66
C ALA A 80 7.94 -6.99 -6.44
N ALA A 81 8.46 -7.18 -7.65
CA ALA A 81 8.95 -6.08 -8.47
C ALA A 81 7.83 -5.10 -8.84
N GLU A 82 6.69 -5.59 -9.31
CA GLU A 82 5.53 -4.76 -9.65
C GLU A 82 4.91 -4.10 -8.41
N ILE A 83 4.90 -4.79 -7.28
CA ILE A 83 4.44 -4.24 -6.00
C ILE A 83 5.38 -3.10 -5.55
N GLY A 84 6.68 -3.28 -5.73
CA GLY A 84 7.73 -2.30 -5.48
C GLY A 84 7.56 -1.03 -6.30
N ALA A 85 7.49 -1.19 -7.62
CA ALA A 85 7.37 -0.10 -8.60
C ALA A 85 6.02 0.66 -8.52
N GLY A 86 4.99 0.09 -7.87
CA GLY A 86 3.68 0.72 -7.71
C GLY A 86 3.34 0.94 -6.24
N PRO A 87 2.52 0.07 -5.61
CA PRO A 87 1.97 0.28 -4.27
C PRO A 87 2.99 0.66 -3.19
N LEU A 88 4.17 0.03 -3.16
CA LEU A 88 5.20 0.38 -2.19
C LEU A 88 5.77 1.78 -2.45
N THR A 89 6.04 2.13 -3.71
CA THR A 89 6.47 3.49 -4.09
C THR A 89 5.41 4.54 -3.72
N ASP A 90 4.12 4.26 -3.95
CA ASP A 90 3.02 5.15 -3.57
C ASP A 90 2.99 5.40 -2.05
N LEU A 91 3.14 4.35 -1.25
CA LEU A 91 3.21 4.44 0.21
C LEU A 91 4.43 5.25 0.65
N MET A 92 5.60 4.93 0.11
CA MET A 92 6.84 5.61 0.47
C MET A 92 6.76 7.10 0.13
N THR A 93 6.12 7.44 -1.00
CA THR A 93 5.96 8.83 -1.46
C THR A 93 5.06 9.62 -0.53
N ALA A 94 3.95 9.01 -0.09
CA ALA A 94 3.01 9.68 0.80
C ALA A 94 3.53 9.80 2.24
N SER A 95 4.09 8.72 2.79
CA SER A 95 4.33 8.57 4.23
C SER A 95 5.55 7.71 4.55
N GLY A 96 6.55 7.63 3.66
CA GLY A 96 7.73 6.78 3.85
C GLY A 96 8.47 7.04 5.16
N ALA A 97 8.54 8.29 5.62
CA ALA A 97 9.18 8.62 6.90
C ALA A 97 8.48 8.00 8.13
N GLU A 98 7.19 7.69 8.04
CA GLU A 98 6.41 7.09 9.13
C GLU A 98 6.56 5.56 9.18
N VAL A 99 6.77 4.92 8.02
CA VAL A 99 6.78 3.45 7.89
C VAL A 99 8.18 2.85 7.72
N ILE A 100 9.19 3.66 7.40
CA ILE A 100 10.55 3.17 7.08
C ILE A 100 11.18 2.35 8.22
N ASP A 101 10.94 2.69 9.49
CA ASP A 101 11.44 1.91 10.64
C ASP A 101 10.87 0.48 10.64
N ARG A 102 9.59 0.32 10.27
CA ARG A 102 8.94 -1.00 10.17
C ARG A 102 9.47 -1.77 8.97
N ILE A 103 9.68 -1.10 7.84
CA ILE A 103 10.21 -1.69 6.62
C ILE A 103 11.63 -2.24 6.85
N GLU A 104 12.51 -1.47 7.49
CA GLU A 104 13.87 -1.91 7.81
C GLU A 104 13.94 -3.06 8.82
N GLY A 105 12.92 -3.19 9.66
CA GLY A 105 12.81 -4.28 10.65
C GLY A 105 12.22 -5.57 10.09
N ASP A 106 11.78 -5.59 8.83
CA ASP A 106 11.08 -6.71 8.20
C ASP A 106 12.04 -7.52 7.32
N ASP A 107 12.10 -8.84 7.57
CA ASP A 107 13.11 -9.73 6.97
C ASP A 107 12.58 -10.53 5.77
N ARG A 108 11.39 -10.18 5.24
CA ARG A 108 10.81 -10.85 4.07
C ARG A 108 11.68 -10.63 2.83
N PRO A 109 12.14 -11.69 2.15
CA PRO A 109 12.88 -11.57 0.88
C PRO A 109 12.11 -10.80 -0.19
N ALA A 110 10.80 -11.04 -0.30
CA ALA A 110 9.94 -10.35 -1.26
C ALA A 110 9.86 -8.83 -1.00
N LEU A 111 9.99 -8.38 0.25
CA LEU A 111 10.04 -6.95 0.56
C LEU A 111 11.37 -6.34 0.13
N THR A 112 12.49 -7.03 0.35
CA THR A 112 13.79 -6.61 -0.17
C THR A 112 13.77 -6.50 -1.70
N ASP A 113 13.18 -7.48 -2.38
CA ASP A 113 13.03 -7.46 -3.84
C ASP A 113 12.15 -6.28 -4.30
N ALA A 114 11.02 -6.03 -3.63
CA ALA A 114 10.16 -4.89 -3.92
C ALA A 114 10.86 -3.53 -3.68
N LEU A 115 11.64 -3.41 -2.61
CA LEU A 115 12.37 -2.18 -2.29
C LEU A 115 13.37 -1.79 -3.38
N ARG A 116 13.96 -2.74 -4.09
CA ARG A 116 14.89 -2.46 -5.21
C ARG A 116 14.23 -1.72 -6.37
N GLU A 117 12.91 -1.83 -6.51
CA GLU A 117 12.16 -1.13 -7.54
C GLU A 117 11.68 0.26 -7.11
N VAL A 118 11.87 0.63 -5.85
CA VAL A 118 11.53 1.99 -5.36
C VAL A 118 12.59 2.98 -5.83
N ASP A 119 12.20 3.91 -6.70
CA ASP A 119 13.12 4.96 -7.18
C ASP A 119 13.40 6.00 -6.09
N ALA A 120 14.49 5.80 -5.34
CA ALA A 120 14.95 6.68 -4.27
C ALA A 120 15.20 8.13 -4.73
N THR A 121 15.38 8.38 -6.03
CA THR A 121 15.62 9.73 -6.56
C THR A 121 14.37 10.61 -6.59
N THR A 122 13.19 10.00 -6.49
CA THR A 122 11.90 10.70 -6.44
C THR A 122 11.64 11.38 -5.09
N PHE A 123 12.40 11.04 -4.05
CA PHE A 123 12.23 11.56 -2.70
C PHE A 123 13.10 12.79 -2.44
N GLU A 124 12.47 13.94 -2.21
CA GLU A 124 13.18 15.18 -1.87
C GLU A 124 13.87 15.11 -0.50
N HIS A 125 13.34 14.29 0.43
CA HIS A 125 13.85 14.22 1.79
C HIS A 125 15.15 13.39 1.86
N PRO A 126 16.32 14.02 2.08
CA PRO A 126 17.62 13.36 1.89
C PRO A 126 17.86 12.21 2.87
N PHE A 127 17.28 12.28 4.07
CA PHE A 127 17.38 11.19 5.06
C PHE A 127 16.50 9.99 4.69
N LEU A 128 15.32 10.23 4.10
CA LEU A 128 14.43 9.13 3.69
C LEU A 128 15.05 8.41 2.49
N ARG A 129 15.57 9.18 1.52
CA ARG A 129 16.32 8.63 0.39
C ARG A 129 17.48 7.73 0.85
N ALA A 130 18.32 8.21 1.75
CA ALA A 130 19.47 7.44 2.25
C ALA A 130 19.06 6.12 2.92
N ARG A 131 17.90 6.10 3.59
CA ARG A 131 17.36 4.90 4.23
C ARG A 131 16.80 3.90 3.23
N ILE A 132 16.11 4.38 2.19
CA ILE A 132 15.65 3.54 1.08
C ILE A 132 16.85 2.91 0.38
N GLU A 133 17.87 3.71 0.03
CA GLU A 133 19.11 3.22 -0.58
C GLU A 133 19.81 2.18 0.29
N ALA A 134 19.83 2.37 1.61
CA ALA A 134 20.41 1.41 2.54
C ALA A 134 19.61 0.09 2.61
N ALA A 135 18.28 0.15 2.52
CA ALA A 135 17.41 -1.02 2.54
C ALA A 135 17.43 -1.82 1.23
N GLN A 136 17.96 -1.25 0.14
CA GLN A 136 18.11 -1.89 -1.17
C GLN A 136 19.38 -2.75 -1.32
N GLY A 137 20.42 -2.46 -0.52
CA GLY A 137 21.76 -3.06 -0.59
C GLY A 137 22.02 -4.14 0.45
#